data_AF-A0AA39S5X7-F1
#
_entry.id   AF-A0AA39S5X7-F1
#
_cell.length_a   1.000
_cell.length_b   1.000
_cell.length_c   1.000
_cell.angle_alpha   90.00
_cell.angle_beta   90.00
_cell.angle_gamma   90.00
#
_symmetry.space_group_name_H-M   'P 1'
#
loop_
_entity.id
_entity.type
_entity.pdbx_description
1 polymer ?
#
loop_
_entity_poly.entity_id
_entity_poly.type
_entity_poly.pdbx_seq_one_letter_code
_entity_poly.pdbx_strand_id
1 'polypeptide(L)'
;MQHQLSSPPHSCNVAVIGAGASGIVAARELRREGHNVVVFEKDNQIGGTWVYTHRVETDPIGLDPDREIIHSSLYCSLRTNLPREVMGYTDYPFVPRNSGSEDPRQ
;
A
#
# COMPACT_ATOMS: atom_id res chain seq x y z
N MET A 1 13.17 -43.71 5.05
CA MET A 1 13.48 -42.28 4.93
C MET A 1 12.18 -41.51 5.14
N GLN A 2 11.85 -41.18 6.39
CA GLN A 2 10.63 -40.46 6.75
C GLN A 2 10.93 -38.97 6.73
N HIS A 3 10.34 -38.23 5.80
CA HIS A 3 10.30 -36.77 5.87
C HIS A 3 9.46 -36.38 7.08
N GLN A 4 10.13 -35.92 8.12
CA GLN A 4 9.52 -35.35 9.31
C GLN A 4 8.82 -34.06 8.87
N LEU A 5 7.48 -34.09 8.80
CA LEU A 5 6.65 -32.92 8.55
C LEU A 5 6.98 -31.87 9.61
N SER A 6 7.41 -30.69 9.19
CA SER A 6 7.65 -29.54 10.06
C SER A 6 6.39 -29.27 10.89
N SER A 7 6.59 -28.96 12.18
CA SER A 7 5.53 -28.51 13.09
C SER A 7 4.61 -27.50 12.40
N PRO A 8 3.29 -27.49 12.68
CA PRO A 8 2.39 -26.49 12.10
C PRO A 8 2.95 -25.09 12.39
N PRO A 9 2.87 -24.15 11.43
CA PRO A 9 3.38 -22.80 11.64
C PRO A 9 2.75 -22.24 12.92
N HIS A 10 3.61 -21.81 13.85
CA HIS A 10 3.14 -21.20 15.08
C HIS A 10 2.45 -19.88 14.71
N SER A 11 1.14 -19.80 14.99
CA SER A 11 0.38 -18.58 14.79
C SER A 11 0.85 -17.50 15.78
N CYS A 12 1.07 -16.29 15.28
CA CYS A 12 1.57 -15.14 16.03
C CYS A 12 0.58 -13.97 15.89
N ASN A 13 0.56 -13.09 16.87
CA ASN A 13 -0.12 -11.79 16.75
C ASN A 13 0.86 -10.78 16.14
N VAL A 14 0.52 -10.21 15.00
CA VAL A 14 1.40 -9.31 14.23
C VAL A 14 0.72 -7.96 14.02
N ALA A 15 1.44 -6.89 14.34
CA ALA A 15 1.05 -5.52 14.01
C ALA A 15 1.76 -5.07 12.72
N VAL A 16 0.99 -4.60 11.75
CA VAL A 16 1.50 -3.96 10.53
C VAL A 16 1.23 -2.47 10.64
N ILE A 17 2.29 -1.65 10.54
CA ILE A 17 2.19 -0.19 10.64
C ILE A 17 2.22 0.41 9.23
N GLY A 18 1.11 1.04 8.85
CA GLY A 18 0.84 1.59 7.53
C GLY A 18 -0.02 0.64 6.67
N ALA A 19 -1.05 1.19 6.03
CA ALA A 19 -1.91 0.50 5.07
C ALA A 19 -1.69 1.02 3.63
N GLY A 20 -0.44 1.35 3.30
CA GLY A 20 0.02 1.52 1.91
C GLY A 20 0.15 0.17 1.18
N ALA A 21 0.64 0.20 -0.07
CA ALA A 21 0.84 -1.01 -0.86
C ALA A 21 1.69 -2.08 -0.14
N SER A 22 2.76 -1.67 0.55
CA SER A 22 3.60 -2.58 1.35
C SER A 22 2.86 -3.21 2.53
N GLY A 23 2.11 -2.42 3.29
CA GLY A 23 1.38 -2.91 4.46
C GLY A 23 0.23 -3.84 4.11
N ILE A 24 -0.52 -3.52 3.05
CA ILE A 24 -1.63 -4.36 2.59
C ILE A 24 -1.11 -5.73 2.14
N VAL A 25 -0.03 -5.78 1.35
CA VAL A 25 0.54 -7.07 0.91
C VAL A 25 1.16 -7.84 2.08
N ALA A 26 1.86 -7.16 3.00
CA ALA A 26 2.39 -7.81 4.20
C ALA A 26 1.27 -8.44 5.03
N ALA A 27 0.18 -7.72 5.29
CA ALA A 27 -0.97 -8.25 6.01
C ALA A 27 -1.62 -9.43 5.29
N ARG A 28 -1.71 -9.38 3.95
CA ARG A 28 -2.23 -10.48 3.12
C ARG A 28 -1.38 -11.74 3.28
N GLU A 29 -0.06 -11.64 3.13
CA GLU A 29 0.83 -12.80 3.23
C GLU A 29 0.91 -13.35 4.65
N LEU A 30 1.03 -12.51 5.68
CA LEU A 30 1.02 -12.95 7.09
C LEU A 30 -0.25 -13.72 7.44
N ARG A 31 -1.41 -13.28 6.93
CA ARG A 31 -2.67 -13.99 7.13
C ARG A 31 -2.72 -15.31 6.35
N ARG A 32 -2.12 -15.38 5.16
CA ARG A 32 -2.01 -16.64 4.38
C ARG A 32 -1.16 -17.69 5.12
N GLU A 33 -0.15 -17.26 5.86
CA GLU A 33 0.68 -18.10 6.74
C GLU A 33 0.00 -18.44 8.09
N GLY A 34 -1.24 -18.01 8.32
CA GLY A 34 -2.02 -18.36 9.50
C GLY A 34 -1.78 -17.48 10.74
N HIS A 35 -1.14 -16.33 10.58
CA HIS A 35 -0.96 -15.37 11.68
C HIS A 35 -2.21 -14.49 11.90
N ASN A 36 -2.39 -14.02 13.12
CA ASN A 36 -3.41 -13.03 13.47
C ASN A 36 -2.85 -11.63 13.28
N VAL A 37 -3.42 -10.84 12.36
CA VAL A 37 -2.82 -9.59 11.89
C VAL A 37 -3.74 -8.41 12.18
N VAL A 38 -3.17 -7.35 12.76
CA VAL A 38 -3.81 -6.03 12.91
C VAL A 38 -3.02 -5.01 12.11
N VAL A 39 -3.71 -4.22 11.28
CA VAL A 39 -3.09 -3.14 10.50
C VAL A 39 -3.48 -1.79 11.10
N PHE A 40 -2.49 -0.94 11.34
CA PHE A 40 -2.68 0.42 11.83
C PHE A 40 -2.39 1.41 10.71
N GLU A 41 -3.32 2.32 10.44
CA GLU A 41 -3.16 3.40 9.45
C GLU A 41 -3.49 4.73 10.14
N LYS A 42 -2.68 5.75 9.86
CA LYS A 42 -2.86 7.10 10.40
C LYS A 42 -4.02 7.81 9.70
N ASP A 43 -4.15 7.58 8.40
CA ASP A 43 -5.13 8.26 7.55
C ASP A 43 -6.49 7.54 7.53
N ASN A 44 -7.53 8.23 7.07
CA ASN A 44 -8.90 7.69 7.00
C ASN A 44 -9.13 6.72 5.83
N GLN A 45 -8.10 6.46 5.01
CA GLN A 45 -8.17 5.63 3.81
C GLN A 45 -6.87 4.84 3.63
N ILE A 46 -6.98 3.63 3.08
CA ILE A 46 -5.83 2.82 2.68
C ILE A 46 -5.25 3.31 1.35
N GLY A 47 -3.98 2.96 1.08
CA GLY A 47 -3.28 3.28 -0.16
C GLY A 47 -1.98 4.06 0.05
N GLY A 48 -1.81 4.69 1.22
CA GLY A 48 -0.62 5.47 1.57
C GLY A 48 -0.37 6.58 0.55
N THR A 49 0.82 6.62 -0.02
CA THR A 49 1.19 7.60 -1.07
C THR A 49 0.15 7.68 -2.19
N TRP A 50 -0.50 6.59 -2.57
CA TRP A 50 -1.44 6.55 -3.71
C TRP A 50 -2.80 7.24 -3.46
N VAL A 51 -3.05 7.73 -2.25
CA VAL A 51 -4.22 8.56 -1.95
C VAL A 51 -3.89 10.02 -2.26
N TYR A 52 -4.35 10.51 -3.41
CA TYR A 52 -4.15 11.91 -3.79
C TYR A 52 -4.91 12.88 -2.88
N THR A 53 -4.26 13.99 -2.54
CA THR A 53 -4.85 15.13 -1.82
C THR A 53 -4.34 16.44 -2.41
N HIS A 54 -5.16 17.48 -2.37
CA HIS A 54 -4.75 18.84 -2.77
C HIS A 54 -4.08 19.62 -1.63
N ARG A 55 -4.07 19.04 -0.42
CA ARG A 55 -3.45 19.65 0.76
C ARG A 55 -1.94 19.62 0.63
N VAL A 56 -1.29 20.66 1.14
CA VAL A 56 0.16 20.81 1.20
C VAL A 56 0.57 21.19 2.62
N GLU A 57 1.80 20.87 3.01
CA GLU A 57 2.34 21.28 4.31
C GLU A 57 2.43 22.81 4.39
N THR A 58 2.23 23.37 5.58
CA THR A 58 2.34 24.82 5.82
C THR A 58 3.76 25.34 5.67
N ASP A 59 4.75 24.49 5.96
CA ASP A 59 6.16 24.76 5.72
C ASP A 59 6.60 24.10 4.40
N PRO A 60 6.86 24.88 3.33
CA PRO A 60 7.19 24.35 2.01
C PRO A 60 8.53 23.60 1.95
N ILE A 61 9.42 23.83 2.91
CA ILE A 61 10.76 23.23 2.94
C ILE A 61 10.94 22.21 4.05
N GLY A 62 9.92 22.03 4.91
CA GLY A 62 9.86 20.97 5.91
C GLY A 62 10.92 21.05 7.02
N LEU A 63 11.34 22.26 7.38
CA LEU A 63 12.28 22.51 8.47
C LEU A 63 11.61 22.49 9.85
N ASP A 64 10.34 22.89 9.93
CA ASP A 64 9.57 22.89 11.18
C ASP A 64 9.22 21.45 11.61
N PRO A 65 9.72 20.95 12.75
CA PRO A 65 9.41 19.61 13.24
C PRO A 65 7.95 19.43 13.68
N ASP A 66 7.25 20.52 14.03
CA ASP A 66 5.88 20.48 14.56
C ASP A 66 4.82 20.71 13.48
N ARG A 67 5.23 20.81 12.21
CA ARG A 67 4.33 21.02 11.08
C ARG A 67 3.36 19.86 10.90
N GLU A 68 2.21 20.15 10.29
CA GLU A 68 1.34 19.08 9.81
C GLU A 68 2.03 18.30 8.69
N ILE A 69 2.17 16.98 8.87
CA ILE A 69 2.76 16.10 7.87
C ILE A 69 1.70 15.55 6.93
N ILE A 70 1.78 15.95 5.66
CA ILE A 70 0.95 15.41 4.58
C ILE A 70 1.69 14.22 3.95
N HIS A 71 1.13 13.02 4.07
CA HIS A 71 1.83 11.78 3.71
C HIS A 71 1.98 11.58 2.20
N SER A 72 0.97 11.93 1.40
CA SER A 72 1.02 11.77 -0.06
C SER A 72 1.85 12.89 -0.69
N SER A 73 2.78 12.50 -1.55
CA SER A 73 3.57 13.43 -2.39
C SER A 73 3.07 13.46 -3.83
N LEU A 74 1.87 12.95 -4.11
CA LEU A 74 1.33 12.95 -5.47
C LEU A 74 0.85 14.34 -5.88
N TYR A 75 1.12 14.71 -7.12
CA TYR A 75 0.57 15.90 -7.77
C TYR A 75 -0.58 15.52 -8.70
N CYS A 76 -1.49 16.48 -8.95
CA CYS A 76 -2.75 16.25 -9.67
C CYS A 76 -2.59 15.58 -11.03
N SER A 77 -1.50 15.84 -11.75
CA SER A 77 -1.26 15.33 -13.09
C SER A 77 -0.43 14.04 -13.14
N LEU A 78 0.01 13.51 -11.98
CA LEU A 78 0.92 12.37 -11.91
C LEU A 78 0.38 11.17 -12.67
N ARG A 79 1.28 10.55 -13.43
CA ARG A 79 1.10 9.26 -14.09
C ARG A 79 2.16 8.29 -13.58
N THR A 80 1.90 7.00 -13.71
CA THR A 80 2.92 6.00 -13.41
C THR A 80 4.10 6.18 -14.36
N ASN A 81 5.32 6.05 -13.84
CA ASN A 81 6.55 6.07 -14.62
C ASN A 81 6.96 4.65 -15.09
N LEU A 82 6.13 3.65 -14.81
CA LEU A 82 6.30 2.26 -15.21
C LEU A 82 5.08 1.81 -16.03
N PRO A 83 5.26 0.90 -17.00
CA PRO A 83 4.15 0.17 -17.61
C PRO A 83 3.32 -0.53 -16.53
N ARG A 84 2.00 -0.46 -16.63
CA ARG A 84 1.08 -1.04 -15.63
C ARG A 84 1.29 -2.54 -15.44
N GLU A 85 1.75 -3.22 -16.50
CA GLU A 85 2.00 -4.65 -16.58
C GLU A 85 3.10 -5.09 -15.60
N VAL A 86 4.05 -4.20 -15.28
CA VAL A 86 5.15 -4.49 -14.35
C VAL A 86 4.90 -4.00 -12.93
N MET A 87 3.78 -3.31 -12.68
CA MET A 87 3.48 -2.70 -11.38
C MET A 87 2.60 -3.55 -10.46
N GLY A 88 1.76 -4.41 -11.04
CA GLY A 88 0.85 -5.25 -10.26
C GLY A 88 1.58 -6.30 -9.42
N TYR A 89 0.92 -6.80 -8.38
CA TYR A 89 1.41 -7.99 -7.69
C TYR A 89 1.36 -9.19 -8.63
N THR A 90 2.27 -10.15 -8.44
CA THR A 90 2.38 -11.34 -9.30
C THR A 90 1.10 -12.17 -9.37
N ASP A 91 0.32 -12.19 -8.28
CA ASP A 91 -0.97 -12.87 -8.16
C ASP A 91 -2.18 -11.94 -8.31
N TYR A 92 -1.97 -10.67 -8.66
CA TYR A 92 -3.03 -9.68 -8.88
C TYR A 92 -2.62 -8.66 -9.97
N PRO A 93 -2.68 -9.05 -11.26
CA PRO A 93 -2.23 -8.22 -12.36
C PRO A 93 -3.13 -6.99 -12.54
N PHE A 94 -2.53 -5.85 -12.86
CA PHE A 94 -3.25 -4.61 -13.13
C PHE A 94 -3.81 -4.60 -14.56
N VAL A 95 -4.98 -5.20 -14.77
CA VAL A 95 -5.68 -5.21 -16.07
C VAL A 95 -6.54 -3.96 -16.31
N PRO A 96 -6.70 -3.49 -17.56
CA PRO A 96 -7.64 -2.41 -17.89
C PRO A 96 -9.05 -2.77 -17.41
N ARG A 97 -9.77 -1.78 -16.86
CA ARG A 97 -11.18 -1.94 -16.54
C ARG A 97 -11.99 -1.40 -17.71
N ASN A 98 -12.99 -2.16 -18.16
CA ASN A 98 -13.92 -1.75 -19.24
C ASN A 98 -14.90 -0.62 -18.82
N SER A 99 -14.72 -0.04 -17.64
CA SER A 99 -15.45 1.15 -17.21
C SER A 99 -14.84 2.35 -17.94
N GLY A 100 -15.57 2.97 -18.86
CA GLY A 100 -15.15 4.10 -19.72
C GLY A 100 -14.74 5.39 -19.01
N SER A 101 -14.11 5.33 -17.84
CA SER A 101 -13.22 6.36 -17.33
C SER A 101 -11.87 6.21 -18.03
N GLU A 102 -11.85 6.48 -19.33
CA GLU A 102 -10.59 6.84 -19.98
C GLU A 102 -10.11 8.13 -19.30
N ASP A 103 -8.83 8.19 -18.94
CA ASP A 103 -8.24 9.48 -18.60
C ASP A 103 -8.44 10.38 -19.83
N PRO A 104 -9.12 11.54 -19.74
CA PRO A 104 -9.39 12.39 -20.91
C PRO A 104 -8.12 12.92 -21.59
N ARG A 105 -6.95 12.63 -21.02
CA ARG A 105 -5.61 12.90 -21.57
C ARG A 105 -4.99 11.69 -22.31
N GLN A 106 -5.69 10.57 -22.45
CA GLN A 106 -5.28 9.43 -23.28
C GLN A 106 -5.68 9.61 -24.74
#